data_AF-A0A961RQM0-F1
#
_entry.id   AF-A0A961RQM0-F1
#
_cell.length_a   1.000
_cell.length_b   1.000
_cell.length_c   1.000
_cell.angle_alpha   90.00
_cell.angle_beta   90.00
_cell.angle_gamma   90.00
#
_symmetry.space_group_name_H-M   'P 1'
#
loop_
_entity.id
_entity.type
_entity.pdbx_description
1 polymer ?
#
loop_
_entity_poly.entity_id
_entity_poly.type
_entity_poly.pdbx_seq_one_letter_code
_entity_poly.pdbx_strand_id
1 'polypeptide(L)' 'WMRKDLGIVLEEGNANGASLPVTALVDQFYKDVQTMGGGRWDTSSLLARLERK' A
#
# COMPACT_ATOMS: atom_id res chain seq x y z
N TRP A 1 4.87 -5.74 -5.09
CA TRP A 1 6.23 -5.48 -4.59
C TRP A 1 6.21 -4.37 -3.53
N MET A 2 5.54 -3.24 -3.79
CA MET A 2 5.36 -2.12 -2.83
C MET A 2 4.88 -2.49 -1.41
N ARG A 3 4.01 -3.49 -1.24
CA ARG A 3 3.55 -3.90 0.11
C ARG A 3 4.65 -4.44 1.01
N LYS A 4 5.74 -4.98 0.44
CA LYS A 4 6.90 -5.41 1.22
C LYS A 4 7.53 -4.21 1.91
N ASP A 5 7.84 -3.17 1.14
CA ASP A 5 8.53 -1.98 1.65
C ASP A 5 7.63 -1.20 2.62
N LEU A 6 6.32 -1.13 2.34
CA LEU A 6 5.34 -0.56 3.28
C LEU A 6 5.23 -1.35 4.59
N GLY A 7 5.35 -2.68 4.53
CA GLY A 7 5.40 -3.52 5.73
C GLY A 7 6.59 -3.18 6.62
N ILE A 8 7.78 -3.03 6.03
CA ILE A 8 9.00 -2.62 6.75
C ILE A 8 8.82 -1.25 7.40
N VAL A 9 8.27 -0.28 6.66
CA VAL A 9 8.04 1.08 7.19
C VAL A 9 7.03 1.10 8.34
N LEU A 10 5.97 0.30 8.24
CA LEU A 10 4.95 0.19 9.30
C LEU A 10 5.49 -0.50 10.56
N GLU A 11 6.32 -1.54 10.39
CA GLU A 11 6.99 -2.22 11.49
C GLU A 11 7.95 -1.29 12.22
N GLU A 12 8.78 -0.55 11.47
CA GLU A 12 9.70 0.44 12.04
C GLU A 12 8.96 1.62 12.70
N GLY A 13 7.84 2.05 12.10
CA GLY A 13 6.97 3.06 12.70
C GLY A 13 6.40 2.62 14.05
N ASN A 14 5.95 1.36 14.14
CA ASN A 14 5.49 0.78 15.40
C ASN A 14 6.61 0.69 16.44
N ALA A 15 7.82 0.28 16.03
CA ALA A 15 8.99 0.18 16.92
C ALA A 15 9.39 1.54 17.52
N ASN A 16 9.28 2.61 16.73
CA ASN A 16 9.64 3.97 17.14
C ASN A 16 8.47 4.77 17.75
N GLY A 17 7.27 4.20 17.83
CA GLY A 17 6.07 4.92 18.27
C GLY A 17 5.59 6.01 17.30
N ALA A 18 6.01 5.96 16.04
CA ALA A 18 5.59 6.89 15.00
C ALA A 18 4.23 6.48 14.43
N SER A 19 3.25 7.40 14.51
CA SER A 19 1.94 7.18 13.90
C SER A 19 2.01 7.40 12.39
N LEU A 20 1.75 6.35 11.61
CA LEU A 20 1.81 6.36 10.14
C LEU A 20 0.45 6.04 9.48
N PRO A 21 -0.63 6.80 9.78
CA PRO A 21 -1.98 6.47 9.31
C PRO A 21 -2.12 6.52 7.79
N VAL A 22 -1.42 7.46 7.13
CA VAL A 22 -1.42 7.57 5.66
C VAL A 22 -0.69 6.39 5.02
N THR A 23 0.44 5.96 5.57
CA THR A 23 1.18 4.78 5.09
C THR A 23 0.32 3.52 5.19
N ALA A 24 -0.39 3.34 6.31
CA ALA A 24 -1.31 2.22 6.49
C ALA A 24 -2.47 2.25 5.47
N LEU A 25 -3.01 3.43 5.17
CA LEU A 25 -4.04 3.60 4.14
C LEU A 25 -3.50 3.22 2.75
N VAL A 26 -2.30 3.67 2.40
CA VAL A 26 -1.65 3.34 1.12
C VAL A 26 -1.37 1.84 1.02
N ASP A 27 -0.97 1.20 2.12
CA ASP A 27 -0.81 -0.26 2.17
C ASP A 27 -2.13 -1.01 1.88
N GLN A 28 -3.26 -0.54 2.43
CA GLN A 28 -4.57 -1.09 2.08
C GLN A 28 -4.92 -0.86 0.60
N PHE A 29 -4.54 0.28 0.03
CA PHE A 29 -4.78 0.52 -1.40
C PHE A 29 -3.98 -0.44 -2.28
N TYR A 30 -2.73 -0.74 -1.92
CA TYR A 30 -1.96 -1.76 -2.63
C TYR A 30 -2.49 -3.18 -2.42
N LYS A 31 -3.13 -3.47 -1.27
CA LYS A 31 -3.85 -4.73 -1.05
C LYS A 31 -5.02 -4.89 -2.02
N ASP A 32 -5.78 -3.82 -2.26
CA ASP A 32 -6.86 -3.83 -3.25
C ASP A 32 -6.31 -4.09 -4.65
N VAL A 33 -5.22 -3.41 -5.05
CA VAL A 33 -4.55 -3.63 -6.34
C VAL A 33 -4.09 -5.08 -6.51
N GLN A 34 -3.52 -5.70 -5.47
CA GLN A 34 -3.17 -7.11 -5.50
C GLN A 34 -4.40 -8.01 -5.70
N THR A 35 -5.50 -7.69 -5.03
CA THR A 35 -6.78 -8.41 -5.17
C THR A 35 -7.35 -8.27 -6.59
N MET A 36 -7.08 -7.15 -7.26
CA MET A 36 -7.42 -6.93 -8.68
C MET A 36 -6.50 -7.68 -9.66
N GLY A 37 -5.50 -8.45 -9.18
CA GLY A 37 -4.51 -9.14 -10.01
C GLY A 37 -3.29 -8.29 -10.37
N GLY A 38 -3.20 -7.05 -9.86
CA GLY A 38 -2.14 -6.08 -10.17
C GLY A 38 -0.84 -6.25 -9.38
N GLY A 39 -0.51 -7.45 -8.89
CA GLY A 39 0.63 -7.66 -7.98
C GLY A 39 2.02 -7.29 -8.54
N ARG A 40 2.11 -7.12 -9.87
CA ARG A 40 3.29 -6.70 -10.64
C ARG A 40 3.14 -5.34 -11.32
N TRP A 41 2.02 -4.64 -11.13
CA TRP A 41 1.85 -3.30 -11.69
C TRP A 41 2.75 -2.29 -10.95
N ASP A 42 3.11 -1.22 -11.64
CA ASP A 42 3.93 -0.13 -11.09
C ASP A 42 3.11 0.75 -10.10
N THR A 43 3.73 1.79 -9.54
CA THR A 43 3.08 2.64 -8.52
C THR A 43 1.87 3.42 -9.04
N SER A 44 1.76 3.62 -10.36
CA SER A 44 0.56 4.22 -10.98
C SER A 44 -0.69 3.34 -10.86
N SER A 45 -0.53 2.05 -10.51
CA SER A 45 -1.64 1.09 -10.31
C SER A 45 -2.70 1.53 -9.30
N LEU A 46 -2.37 2.46 -8.41
CA LEU A 46 -3.35 3.06 -7.49
C LEU A 46 -4.48 3.78 -8.25
N LEU A 47 -4.22 4.28 -9.47
CA LEU A 47 -5.23 4.89 -10.34
C LEU A 47 -6.29 3.89 -10.80
N ALA A 48 -5.96 2.60 -10.95
CA ALA A 48 -6.91 1.56 -11.34
C ALA A 48 -8.06 1.41 -10.32
N ARG A 49 -7.88 1.89 -9.08
CA ARG A 49 -8.94 1.94 -8.05
C ARG A 49 -9.93 3.08 -8.29
N LEU A 50 -9.56 4.12 -9.04
CA LEU A 50 -10.40 5.28 -9.35
C LEU A 50 -11.27 5.06 -10.59
N GLU A 51 -10.83 4.20 -11.52
CA GLU A 51 -11.55 3.91 -12.77
C GLU A 51 -12.80 3.03 -12.59
N ARG A 52 -13.04 2.49 -11.38
CA ARG A 52 -14.29 1.81 -11.03
C ARG A 52 -15.34 2.80 -10.50
N LYS A 53 -15.72 3.78 -11.32
CA LYS A 53 -16.89 4.64 -11.09
C LYS A 53 -17.67 4.85 -12.37
#